data_AF-A0A5S3PRG9-F1
#
_entry.id   AF-A0A5S3PRG9-F1
#
_cell.length_a   1.000
_cell.length_b   1.000
_cell.length_c   1.000
_cell.angle_alpha   90.00
_cell.angle_beta   90.00
_cell.angle_gamma   90.00
#
_symmetry.space_group_name_H-M   'P 1'
#
loop_
_entity.id
_entity.type
_entity.pdbx_description
1 polymer ?
#
loop_
_entity_poly.entity_id
_entity_poly.type
_entity_poly.pdbx_seq_one_letter_code
_entity_poly.pdbx_strand_id
1 'polypeptide(L)' 'MPDFKKLKRKWLIKGTLGALLFGFGLCCMIESGFLKHGGSIWYEWVLAGTISLCVTISGAVFLIQAGILGRELKKRS' A
#
# COMPACT_ATOMS: atom_id res chain seq x y z
N MET A 1 -14.08 20.28 19.66
CA MET A 1 -13.89 18.85 20.00
C MET A 1 -13.80 18.07 18.69
N PRO A 2 -12.68 17.39 18.37
CA PRO A 2 -12.59 16.67 17.10
C PRO A 2 -13.55 15.47 17.09
N ASP A 3 -14.51 15.47 16.16
CA ASP A 3 -15.53 14.45 16.01
C ASP A 3 -14.95 13.03 15.85
N PHE A 4 -15.27 12.11 16.76
CA PHE A 4 -14.89 10.69 16.67
C PHE A 4 -15.21 10.04 15.32
N LYS A 5 -16.29 10.47 14.64
CA LYS A 5 -16.63 10.03 13.27
C LYS A 5 -15.54 10.38 12.25
N LYS A 6 -14.91 11.55 12.35
CA LYS A 6 -13.83 11.97 11.44
C LYS A 6 -12.57 11.13 11.65
N LEU A 7 -12.29 10.75 12.90
CA LEU A 7 -11.13 9.89 13.22
C LEU A 7 -11.33 8.46 12.71
N LYS A 8 -12.51 7.88 12.90
CA LYS A 8 -12.87 6.55 12.36
C LYS A 8 -12.88 6.52 10.83
N ARG A 9 -13.36 7.60 10.19
CA ARG A 9 -13.31 7.75 8.72
C ARG A 9 -11.88 7.86 8.21
N LYS A 10 -11.01 8.63 8.87
CA LYS A 10 -9.58 8.70 8.53
C LYS A 10 -8.91 7.33 8.70
N TRP A 11 -9.27 6.56 9.73
CA TRP A 11 -8.75 5.21 9.93
C TRP A 11 -9.11 4.28 8.78
N LEU A 12 -10.40 4.23 8.39
CA LEU A 12 -10.85 3.41 7.27
C LEU A 12 -10.20 3.83 5.95
N ILE A 13 -10.15 5.14 5.65
CA ILE A 13 -9.51 5.63 4.43
C ILE A 13 -8.03 5.22 4.41
N LYS A 14 -7.31 5.34 5.53
CA LYS A 14 -5.91 4.94 5.58
C LYS A 14 -5.72 3.43 5.36
N GLY A 15 -6.57 2.61 5.99
CA GLY A 15 -6.53 1.15 5.80
C GLY A 15 -6.85 0.72 4.38
N THR A 16 -7.93 1.25 3.80
CA THR A 16 -8.36 0.96 2.43
C THR A 16 -7.34 1.44 1.41
N LEU A 17 -6.80 2.65 1.57
CA LEU A 17 -5.79 3.19 0.67
C LEU A 17 -4.50 2.37 0.75
N GLY A 18 -4.06 1.97 1.95
CA GLY A 18 -2.90 1.09 2.13
C GLY A 18 -3.08 -0.28 1.48
N ALA A 19 -4.26 -0.89 1.62
CA ALA A 19 -4.59 -2.18 1.00
C ALA A 19 -4.62 -2.11 -0.53
N LEU A 20 -5.19 -1.04 -1.08
CA LEU A 20 -5.20 -0.80 -2.52
C LEU A 20 -3.80 -0.57 -3.07
N LEU A 21 -2.99 0.30 -2.44
CA LEU A 21 -1.61 0.52 -2.87
C LEU A 21 -0.76 -0.76 -2.77
N PHE A 22 -0.94 -1.54 -1.72
CA PHE A 22 -0.23 -2.80 -1.54
C PHE A 22 -0.60 -3.82 -2.62
N GLY A 23 -1.91 -4.04 -2.85
CA GLY A 23 -2.37 -4.97 -3.89
C GLY A 23 -1.99 -4.52 -5.29
N PHE A 24 -2.09 -3.22 -5.59
CA PHE A 24 -1.68 -2.65 -6.88
C PHE A 24 -0.17 -2.78 -7.10
N GLY A 25 0.64 -2.46 -6.08
CA GLY A 25 2.10 -2.60 -6.15
C GLY A 25 2.54 -4.06 -6.35
N LEU A 26 1.84 -5.03 -5.74
CA LEU A 26 2.06 -6.45 -5.97
C LEU A 26 1.74 -6.87 -7.40
N CYS A 27 0.62 -6.39 -7.96
CA CYS A 27 0.22 -6.70 -9.33
C CYS A 27 1.27 -6.17 -10.34
N CYS A 28 1.66 -4.90 -10.20
CA CYS A 28 2.70 -4.28 -11.04
C CYS A 28 4.09 -4.96 -10.87
N MET A 29 4.40 -5.49 -9.68
CA MET A 29 5.65 -6.23 -9.43
C MET A 29 5.67 -7.57 -10.19
N ILE A 30 4.53 -8.28 -10.18
CA ILE A 30 4.37 -9.54 -10.93
C ILE A 30 4.44 -9.29 -12.44
N GLU A 31 3.75 -8.25 -12.91
CA GLU A 31 3.71 -7.88 -14.33
C GLU A 31 5.09 -7.47 -14.84
N SER A 32 5.84 -6.73 -14.02
CA SER A 32 7.27 -6.48 -14.25
C SER A 32 8.03 -7.81 -14.38
N GLY A 33 7.88 -8.74 -13.42
CA GLY A 33 8.52 -10.06 -13.49
C GLY A 33 8.26 -10.84 -14.79
N PHE A 34 7.06 -10.70 -15.37
CA PHE A 34 6.71 -11.28 -16.67
C PHE A 34 7.36 -10.54 -17.85
N LEU A 35 7.46 -9.21 -17.82
CA LEU A 35 8.17 -8.39 -18.82
C LEU A 35 9.65 -8.81 -18.99
N LYS A 36 10.28 -9.31 -17.92
CA LYS A 36 11.64 -9.89 -17.97
C LYS A 36 11.76 -11.07 -18.95
N HIS A 37 10.71 -11.87 -19.12
CA HIS A 37 10.70 -13.02 -20.03
C HIS A 37 10.36 -12.64 -21.48
N GLY A 38 9.78 -11.45 -21.70
CA GLY A 38 9.29 -11.01 -23.01
C GLY A 38 10.32 -10.35 -23.92
N GLY A 39 11.59 -10.22 -23.51
CA GLY A 39 12.65 -9.60 -24.31
C GLY A 39 12.68 -8.07 -24.27
N SER A 40 12.02 -7.44 -23.29
CA SER A 40 12.04 -5.98 -23.10
C SER A 40 13.36 -5.48 -22.47
N ILE A 41 13.67 -4.20 -22.67
CA ILE A 41 14.92 -3.56 -22.23
C ILE A 41 15.09 -3.68 -20.71
N TRP A 42 16.27 -4.12 -20.27
CA TRP A 42 16.55 -4.47 -18.86
C TRP A 42 16.27 -3.32 -17.88
N TYR A 43 16.50 -2.07 -18.29
CA TYR A 43 16.26 -0.89 -17.47
C TYR A 43 14.78 -0.66 -17.17
N GLU A 44 13.87 -0.89 -18.11
CA GLU A 44 12.44 -0.66 -17.92
C GLU A 44 11.86 -1.61 -16.87
N TRP A 45 12.19 -2.90 -16.97
CA TRP A 45 11.72 -3.90 -16.01
C TRP A 45 12.30 -3.66 -14.60
N VAL A 46 13.58 -3.31 -14.51
CA VAL A 46 14.23 -3.06 -13.21
C VAL A 46 13.64 -1.81 -12.55
N LEU A 47 13.50 -0.70 -13.27
CA LEU A 47 12.90 0.53 -12.74
C LEU A 47 11.43 0.30 -12.35
N ALA A 48 10.64 -0.34 -13.20
CA ALA A 48 9.25 -0.68 -12.90
C ALA A 48 9.16 -1.57 -11.65
N GLY A 49 10.00 -2.59 -11.55
CA GLY A 49 10.09 -3.46 -10.38
C GLY A 49 10.49 -2.72 -9.10
N THR A 50 11.49 -1.84 -9.14
CA THR A 50 11.92 -1.04 -7.99
C THR A 50 10.83 -0.07 -7.54
N ILE A 51 10.17 0.64 -8.47
CA ILE A 51 9.06 1.54 -8.16
C ILE A 51 7.91 0.75 -7.54
N SER A 52 7.57 -0.41 -8.12
CA SER A 52 6.51 -1.27 -7.58
C SER A 52 6.83 -1.80 -6.19
N LEU A 53 8.10 -2.12 -5.93
CA LEU A 53 8.57 -2.53 -4.59
C LEU A 53 8.42 -1.37 -3.58
N CYS A 54 8.86 -0.17 -3.94
CA CYS A 54 8.70 1.03 -3.10
C CYS A 54 7.22 1.30 -2.79
N VAL A 55 6.34 1.20 -3.79
CA VAL A 55 4.88 1.36 -3.64
C VAL A 55 4.30 0.29 -2.73
N THR A 56 4.69 -0.98 -2.92
CA THR A 56 4.23 -2.11 -2.10
C THR A 56 4.64 -1.94 -0.64
N ILE A 57 5.92 -1.65 -0.38
CA ILE A 57 6.43 -1.42 0.99
C ILE A 57 5.73 -0.22 1.62
N SER A 58 5.55 0.88 0.89
CA SER A 58 4.84 2.06 1.39
C SER A 58 3.38 1.75 1.73
N GLY A 59 2.68 0.99 0.88
CA GLY A 59 1.33 0.52 1.11
C GLY A 59 1.21 -0.37 2.35
N ALA A 60 2.17 -1.29 2.54
CA ALA A 60 2.24 -2.15 3.73
C ALA A 60 2.46 -1.34 5.01
N VAL A 61 3.38 -0.37 5.01
CA VAL A 61 3.61 0.53 6.16
C VAL A 61 2.35 1.33 6.49
N PHE A 62 1.62 1.79 5.48
CA PHE A 62 0.38 2.54 5.66
C PHE A 62 -0.75 1.67 6.24
N LEU A 63 -0.82 0.40 5.82
CA LEU A 63 -1.71 -0.63 6.37
C LEU A 63 -1.42 -0.91 7.84
N ILE A 64 -0.15 -1.06 8.21
CA ILE A 64 0.27 -1.29 9.60
C ILE A 64 -0.10 -0.07 10.47
N GLN A 65 0.22 1.14 10.02
CA GLN A 65 -0.16 2.37 10.72
C GLN A 65 -1.68 2.51 10.87
N ALA A 66 -2.44 2.15 9.85
CA ALA A 66 -3.89 2.07 9.96
C ALA A 66 -4.27 1.06 11.05
N GLY A 67 -3.80 -0.19 11.00
CA GLY A 67 -4.08 -1.20 12.03
C GLY A 67 -3.81 -0.73 13.47
N ILE A 68 -2.68 -0.08 13.70
CA ILE A 68 -2.31 0.51 15.01
C ILE A 68 -3.31 1.59 15.42
N LEU A 69 -3.63 2.53 14.52
CA LEU A 69 -4.60 3.60 14.79
C LEU A 69 -6.01 3.05 15.11
N GLY A 70 -6.38 1.92 14.50
CA GLY A 70 -7.64 1.22 14.77
C GLY A 70 -7.66 0.58 16.16
N ARG A 71 -6.53 0.01 16.59
CA ARG A 71 -6.36 -0.51 17.95
C ARG A 71 -6.47 0.60 18.99
N GLU A 72 -5.83 1.75 18.76
CA GLU A 72 -5.93 2.91 19.64
C GLU A 72 -7.36 3.45 19.75
N LEU A 73 -8.09 3.50 18.63
CA LEU A 73 -9.51 3.84 18.62
C LEU A 73 -10.37 2.85 19.42
N LYS A 74 -10.09 1.54 19.31
CA LYS A 74 -10.81 0.49 20.05
C LYS A 74 -10.48 0.50 21.54
N LYS A 75 -9.29 0.96 21.95
CA LYS A 75 -8.87 1.06 23.35
C LYS A 75 -9.48 2.26 24.09
N ARG A 76 -9.90 3.29 23.35
CA ARG A 76 -10.55 4.51 23.86
C ARG A 76 -12.08 4.49 23.80
N SER A 77 -12.68 3.46 23.21
CA SER A 77 -14.14 3.28 23.11
C SER A 77 -14.61 2.21 24.07
#